data_AF-A0A8T3WVM6-F1
#
_entry.id   AF-A0A8T3WVM6-F1
#
_cell.length_a   1.000
_cell.length_b   1.000
_cell.length_c   1.000
_cell.angle_alpha   90.00
_cell.angle_beta   90.00
_cell.angle_gamma   90.00
#
_symmetry.space_group_name_H-M   'P 1'
#
loop_
_entity.id
_entity.type
_entity.pdbx_description
1 polymer ?
#
loop_
_entity_poly.entity_id
_entity_poly.type
_entity_poly.pdbx_seq_one_letter_code
_entity_poly.pdbx_strand_id
1 'polypeptide(L)' 'MIPELANIKTLRKKLGLTQSGFAGQVGVSQSLVAKIEAGRIDPSYS' A
#
# COMPACT_ATOMS: atom_id res chain seq x y z
N MET A 1 20.02 6.52 -7.74
CA MET A 1 18.90 6.83 -6.82
C MET A 1 17.98 5.62 -6.89
N ILE A 2 18.07 4.73 -5.90
CA ILE A 2 17.18 3.56 -5.81
C ILE A 2 15.76 4.13 -5.79
N PRO A 3 14.82 3.68 -6.65
CA PRO A 3 13.47 4.21 -6.62
C PRO A 3 12.94 3.96 -5.22
N GLU A 4 12.84 5.04 -4.45
CA GLU A 4 12.28 5.09 -3.11
C GLU A 4 11.01 4.25 -3.15
N LEU A 5 11.04 3.07 -2.50
CA LEU A 5 10.00 2.05 -2.55
C LEU A 5 8.65 2.74 -2.61
N ALA A 6 8.01 2.68 -3.79
CA ALA A 6 6.91 3.55 -4.13
C ALA A 6 5.85 3.43 -3.03
N ASN A 7 5.74 4.49 -2.21
CA ASN A 7 4.89 4.47 -1.02
C ASN A 7 3.51 3.97 -1.45
N ILE A 8 3.00 2.89 -0.84
CA ILE A 8 1.76 2.22 -1.24
C ILE A 8 0.61 3.23 -1.39
N LYS A 9 0.61 4.26 -0.54
CA LYS A 9 -0.32 5.38 -0.60
C LYS A 9 -0.25 6.16 -1.91
N THR A 10 0.95 6.44 -2.40
CA THR A 10 1.19 7.13 -3.66
C THR A 10 0.75 6.27 -4.84
N LEU A 11 1.11 4.98 -4.84
CA LEU A 11 0.69 4.06 -5.90
C LEU A 11 -0.84 3.92 -5.95
N ARG A 12 -1.48 3.69 -4.81
CA ARG A 12 -2.93 3.62 -4.71
C ARG A 12 -3.61 4.89 -5.22
N LYS A 13 -3.10 6.07 -4.83
CA LYS A 13 -3.64 7.36 -5.30
C LYS A 13 -3.45 7.55 -6.80
N LYS A 14 -2.31 7.15 -7.38
CA LYS A 14 -2.08 7.19 -8.83
C LYS A 14 -3.06 6.32 -9.60
N LEU A 15 -3.48 5.20 -9.00
CA LEU A 15 -4.51 4.32 -9.55
C LEU A 15 -5.95 4.79 -9.29
N GLY A 16 -6.15 5.88 -8.54
CA GLY A 16 -7.48 6.38 -8.18
C GLY A 16 -8.28 5.45 -7.25
N LEU A 17 -7.60 4.53 -6.55
CA LEU A 17 -8.26 3.48 -5.77
C LEU A 17 -8.47 3.88 -4.30
N THR A 18 -9.52 3.34 -3.71
CA THR A 18 -9.72 3.35 -2.25
C THR A 18 -8.80 2.31 -1.60
N GLN A 19 -8.58 2.38 -0.29
CA GLN A 19 -7.77 1.38 0.42
C GLN A 19 -8.34 -0.04 0.24
N SER A 20 -9.66 -0.18 0.28
CA SER A 20 -10.34 -1.45 0.04
C SER A 20 -10.19 -1.94 -1.40
N GLY A 21 -10.33 -1.05 -2.37
CA GLY A 21 -10.17 -1.39 -3.79
C GLY A 21 -8.75 -1.82 -4.13
N PHE A 22 -7.76 -1.10 -3.60
CA PHE A 22 -6.36 -1.47 -3.72
C PHE A 22 -6.08 -2.81 -3.04
N ALA A 23 -6.54 -2.99 -1.79
CA ALA A 23 -6.40 -4.24 -1.05
C ALA A 23 -6.96 -5.46 -1.83
N GLY A 24 -8.13 -5.30 -2.44
CA GLY A 24 -8.72 -6.33 -3.30
C GLY A 24 -7.87 -6.66 -4.53
N GLN A 25 -7.20 -5.67 -5.12
CA GLN A 25 -6.31 -5.91 -6.27
C GLN A 25 -5.00 -6.61 -5.89
N VAL A 26 -4.42 -6.30 -4.73
CA VAL A 26 -3.19 -6.95 -4.25
C VAL A 26 -3.43 -8.23 -3.46
N GLY A 27 -4.70 -8.62 -3.25
CA GLY A 27 -5.05 -9.83 -2.51
C GLY A 27 -4.75 -9.75 -1.00
N VAL A 28 -4.78 -8.54 -0.45
CA VAL A 28 -4.53 -8.29 0.98
C VAL A 28 -5.76 -7.71 1.66
N SER A 29 -5.76 -7.63 2.99
CA SER A 29 -6.83 -6.97 3.73
C SER A 29 -6.70 -5.45 3.67
N GLN A 30 -7.83 -4.74 3.67
CA GLN A 30 -7.83 -3.27 3.75
C GLN A 30 -7.14 -2.77 5.03
N SER A 31 -7.27 -3.50 6.14
CA SER A 31 -6.61 -3.16 7.39
C SER A 31 -5.08 -3.26 7.31
N LEU A 32 -4.54 -4.19 6.52
CA LEU A 32 -3.11 -4.28 6.25
C LEU A 32 -2.64 -3.06 5.46
N VAL A 33 -3.35 -2.68 4.39
CA VAL A 33 -3.06 -1.47 3.61
C VAL A 33 -3.09 -0.24 4.50
N ALA A 34 -4.09 -0.09 5.37
CA ALA A 34 -4.19 1.04 6.29
C ALA A 34 -3.03 1.10 7.29
N LYS A 35 -2.56 -0.03 7.82
CA LYS A 35 -1.41 -0.10 8.73
C LYS A 35 -0.10 0.25 8.04
N ILE A 36 0.08 -0.19 6.80
CA ILE A 36 1.25 0.16 5.97
C ILE A 36 1.22 1.66 5.64
N GLU A 37 0.08 2.21 5.19
CA GLU A 37 -0.05 3.65 4.89
C GLU A 37 0.10 4.56 6.11
N ALA A 38 -0.19 4.05 7.30
CA ALA A 38 0.01 4.74 8.57
C ALA A 38 1.45 4.62 9.10
N GLY A 39 2.35 3.91 8.40
CA GLY A 39 3.73 3.68 8.83
C GLY A 39 3.85 2.79 10.07
N ARG A 40 2.79 2.02 10.40
CA ARG A 40 2.76 1.14 11.58
C ARG A 40 3.30 -0.26 11.29
N ILE A 41 3.37 -0.62 10.02
CA ILE A 41 3.96 -1.88 9.54
C ILE A 41 4.88 -1.51 8.39
N ASP A 42 6.15 -1.85 8.54
CA ASP A 42 7.07 -1.89 7.41
C ASP A 42 6.78 -3.20 6.66
N PRO A 43 6.35 -3.16 5.39
CA PRO A 43 6.17 -4.39 4.62
C PRO A 43 7.55 -5.02 4.44
N SER A 44 7.90 -5.96 5.32
CA SER A 44 9.06 -6.81 5.13
C SER A 44 8.79 -7.64 3.87
N TYR A 45 9.43 -7.25 2.77
CA TYR A 45 9.51 -8.08 1.57
C TYR A 45 10.16 -9.41 1.98
N SER A 46 9.46 -10.53 1.74
CA SER A 46 10.06 -11.87 1.62
C SER A 46 9.82 -12.36 0.21
#